data_AF-A0A9Q1EEZ7-F1
#
_entry.id   AF-A0A9Q1EEZ7-F1
#
_cell.length_a   1.000
_cell.length_b   1.000
_cell.length_c   1.000
_cell.angle_alpha   90.00
_cell.angle_beta   90.00
_cell.angle_gamma   90.00
#
_symmetry.space_group_name_H-M   'P 1'
#
loop_
_entity.id
_entity.type
_entity.pdbx_description
1 polymer ?
#
loop_
_entity_poly.entity_id
_entity_poly.type
_entity_poly.pdbx_seq_one_letter_code
_entity_poly.pdbx_strand_id
1 'polypeptide(L)'
;MCGIFAYLNYRVPRTRKEIFDTLVKGLQRLEYRGYDSAGIAVDGPQKDVKDDNNNICLIKTKGKVKALDEELCKKDCLDLEEVFETHFGIAHTRWATHGEPSPVNSHPHRSDKNNEFVVIHNGIITNYKELKKYLSSKGYEFESETDTEVIPKLIKYLYDHREGEYVSFSTLVEHVIQQLVSGKGFWEIQLWALASETQRNG
;
A
#
# COMPACT_ATOMS: atom_id res chain seq x y z
N MET A 1 15.40 -4.05 9.57
CA MET A 1 14.62 -4.88 8.61
C MET A 1 13.18 -4.40 8.70
N CYS A 2 12.45 -4.13 7.63
CA CYS A 2 11.12 -3.55 7.79
C CYS A 2 10.07 -4.55 8.37
N GLY A 3 8.89 -4.06 8.74
CA GLY A 3 7.76 -4.86 9.20
C GLY A 3 6.58 -4.77 8.23
N ILE A 4 6.01 -5.92 7.84
CA ILE A 4 4.77 -6.01 7.06
C ILE A 4 3.73 -6.69 7.91
N PHE A 5 2.52 -6.12 7.96
CA PHE A 5 1.36 -6.73 8.57
C PHE A 5 0.12 -6.40 7.72
N ALA A 6 -0.86 -7.29 7.70
CA ALA A 6 -2.16 -6.99 7.13
C ALA A 6 -3.23 -7.81 7.83
N TYR A 7 -4.46 -7.37 7.64
CA TYR A 7 -5.64 -7.98 8.22
C TYR A 7 -6.72 -8.11 7.16
N LEU A 8 -7.23 -9.33 6.98
CA LEU A 8 -8.39 -9.63 6.17
C LEU A 8 -9.48 -10.17 7.10
N ASN A 9 -10.60 -9.48 7.19
CA ASN A 9 -11.85 -10.08 7.66
C ASN A 9 -12.70 -10.44 6.44
N TYR A 10 -13.20 -11.66 6.40
CA TYR A 10 -14.04 -12.15 5.30
C TYR A 10 -15.30 -12.77 5.88
N ARG A 11 -16.45 -12.13 5.62
CA ARG A 11 -17.75 -12.50 6.21
C ARG A 11 -17.72 -12.51 7.75
N VAL A 12 -16.98 -11.56 8.30
CA VAL A 12 -16.85 -11.34 9.74
C VAL A 12 -16.94 -9.82 9.94
N PRO A 13 -18.11 -9.32 10.37
CA PRO A 13 -18.30 -7.89 10.56
C PRO A 13 -17.29 -7.33 11.56
N ARG A 14 -16.61 -6.26 11.16
CA ARG A 14 -15.70 -5.48 12.00
C ARG A 14 -15.91 -4.01 11.78
N THR A 15 -15.85 -3.25 12.86
CA THR A 15 -15.80 -1.78 12.78
C THR A 15 -14.45 -1.33 12.22
N ARG A 16 -14.41 -0.15 11.58
CA ARG A 16 -13.14 0.48 11.17
C ARG A 16 -12.17 0.62 12.35
N LYS A 17 -12.68 0.96 13.53
CA LYS A 17 -11.89 1.03 14.76
C LYS A 17 -11.19 -0.29 15.10
N GLU A 18 -11.92 -1.41 15.10
CA GLU A 18 -11.34 -2.74 15.36
C GLU A 18 -10.28 -3.12 14.32
N ILE A 19 -10.51 -2.76 13.06
CA ILE A 19 -9.55 -2.96 11.97
C ILE A 19 -8.27 -2.14 12.25
N PHE A 20 -8.40 -0.86 12.59
CA PHE A 20 -7.27 0.02 12.93
C PHE A 20 -6.49 -0.50 14.11
N ASP A 21 -7.16 -0.82 15.22
CA ASP A 21 -6.55 -1.38 16.42
C ASP A 21 -5.76 -2.66 16.09
N THR A 22 -6.31 -3.51 15.21
CA THR A 22 -5.66 -4.76 14.78
C THR A 22 -4.39 -4.47 13.97
N LEU A 23 -4.44 -3.55 13.02
CA LEU A 23 -3.29 -3.16 12.21
C LEU A 23 -2.19 -2.51 13.06
N VAL A 24 -2.54 -1.57 13.94
CA VAL A 24 -1.61 -0.89 14.86
C VAL A 24 -0.96 -1.89 15.82
N LYS A 25 -1.74 -2.78 16.44
CA LYS A 25 -1.19 -3.86 17.30
C LYS A 25 -0.26 -4.79 16.53
N GLY A 26 -0.58 -5.08 15.28
CA GLY A 26 0.30 -5.83 14.38
C GLY A 26 1.64 -5.13 14.17
N LEU A 27 1.62 -3.82 13.88
CA LEU A 27 2.84 -3.02 13.72
C LEU A 27 3.65 -2.89 15.02
N GLN A 28 3.01 -2.72 16.17
CA GLN A 28 3.70 -2.66 17.47
C GLN A 28 4.55 -3.91 17.73
N ARG A 29 4.08 -5.08 17.30
CA ARG A 29 4.85 -6.34 17.40
C ARG A 29 6.04 -6.40 16.44
N LEU A 30 6.06 -5.56 15.39
CA LEU A 30 7.10 -5.51 14.36
C LEU A 30 8.02 -4.29 14.48
N GLU A 31 7.73 -3.36 15.38
CA GLU A 31 8.44 -2.08 15.55
C GLU A 31 9.94 -2.28 15.84
N TYR A 32 10.31 -3.38 16.49
CA TYR A 32 11.72 -3.71 16.75
C TYR A 32 12.55 -3.90 15.45
N ARG A 33 11.89 -4.15 14.31
CA ARG A 33 12.58 -4.34 13.03
C ARG A 33 12.80 -2.99 12.30
N GLY A 34 11.87 -2.04 12.43
CA GLY A 34 11.91 -0.72 11.79
C GLY A 34 10.98 0.30 12.47
N TYR A 35 11.45 1.54 12.62
CA TYR A 35 10.81 2.58 13.44
C TYR A 35 11.03 4.02 12.93
N ASP A 36 11.58 4.18 11.71
CA ASP A 36 11.81 5.52 11.13
C ASP A 36 10.51 6.15 10.65
N SER A 37 9.58 5.32 10.19
CA SER A 37 8.23 5.71 9.78
C SER A 37 7.28 4.52 9.74
N ALA A 38 5.97 4.82 9.72
CA ALA A 38 4.93 3.80 9.67
C ALA A 38 3.71 4.29 8.88
N GLY A 39 2.93 3.36 8.35
CA GLY A 39 1.68 3.70 7.67
C GLY A 39 0.75 2.52 7.47
N ILE A 40 -0.52 2.84 7.20
CA ILE A 40 -1.58 1.90 6.85
C ILE A 40 -2.34 2.33 5.59
N ALA A 41 -2.98 1.37 4.94
CA ALA A 41 -4.00 1.58 3.93
C ALA A 41 -5.25 0.75 4.27
N VAL A 42 -6.41 1.38 4.14
CA VAL A 42 -7.72 0.79 4.40
C VAL A 42 -8.75 1.38 3.44
N ASP A 43 -9.87 0.70 3.23
CA ASP A 43 -11.01 1.29 2.52
C ASP A 43 -11.52 2.56 3.26
N GLY A 44 -11.70 3.65 2.50
CA GLY A 44 -12.24 4.93 2.96
C GLY A 44 -13.76 4.88 3.21
N PRO A 45 -14.41 6.02 3.48
CA PRO A 45 -15.84 6.07 3.76
C PRO A 45 -16.65 5.49 2.60
N GLN A 46 -17.65 4.65 2.87
CA GLN A 46 -18.56 4.13 1.84
C GLN A 46 -19.61 5.14 1.37
N LYS A 47 -19.53 6.41 1.82
CA LYS A 47 -20.49 7.44 1.45
C LYS A 47 -20.24 7.90 0.02
N ASP A 48 -21.30 7.79 -0.77
CA ASP A 48 -21.43 8.10 -2.20
C ASP A 48 -21.00 7.00 -3.18
N VAL A 49 -21.81 5.92 -3.22
CA VAL A 49 -21.92 4.93 -4.32
C VAL A 49 -22.34 5.58 -5.67
N LYS A 50 -22.20 6.89 -5.82
CA LYS A 50 -22.46 7.65 -7.05
C LYS A 50 -21.18 8.06 -7.78
N ASP A 51 -20.05 8.07 -7.09
CA ASP A 51 -18.74 8.11 -7.72
C ASP A 51 -18.12 6.72 -7.59
N ASP A 52 -17.87 6.04 -8.71
CA ASP A 52 -17.17 4.74 -8.79
C ASP A 52 -15.71 4.79 -8.28
N ASN A 53 -15.31 5.90 -7.67
CA ASN A 53 -14.01 6.12 -7.05
C ASN A 53 -14.07 5.67 -5.59
N ASN A 54 -14.04 4.34 -5.39
CA ASN A 54 -13.82 3.79 -4.08
C ASN A 54 -12.43 4.21 -3.57
N ASN A 55 -12.41 5.02 -2.52
CA ASN A 55 -11.23 5.76 -2.07
C ASN A 55 -10.47 4.97 -0.99
N ILE A 56 -9.42 4.24 -1.36
CA ILE A 56 -8.47 3.73 -0.36
C ILE A 56 -7.90 4.93 0.42
N CYS A 57 -7.99 4.90 1.75
CA CYS A 57 -7.42 5.91 2.62
C CYS A 57 -6.02 5.49 3.08
N LEU A 58 -5.03 6.34 2.79
CA LEU A 58 -3.66 6.20 3.27
C LEU A 58 -3.43 7.08 4.50
N ILE A 59 -2.78 6.51 5.52
CA ILE A 59 -2.39 7.21 6.74
C ILE A 59 -0.95 6.85 7.02
N LYS A 60 -0.07 7.85 6.92
CA LYS A 60 1.38 7.65 6.96
C LYS A 60 2.01 8.73 7.81
N THR A 61 2.96 8.35 8.65
CA THR A 61 3.66 9.29 9.53
C THR A 61 5.13 8.96 9.64
N LYS A 62 5.93 9.98 9.93
CA LYS A 62 7.32 9.82 10.33
C LYS A 62 7.38 9.43 11.81
N GLY A 63 8.31 8.55 12.15
CA GLY A 63 8.56 8.09 13.51
C GLY A 63 7.91 6.75 13.83
N LYS A 64 7.76 6.52 15.13
CA LYS A 64 7.30 5.25 15.71
C LYS A 64 5.82 4.98 15.46
N VAL A 65 5.39 3.75 15.66
CA VAL A 65 3.98 3.31 15.51
C VAL A 65 3.04 4.13 16.40
N LYS A 66 3.52 4.59 17.57
CA LYS A 66 2.76 5.50 18.43
C LYS A 66 2.33 6.80 17.72
N ALA A 67 3.19 7.37 16.89
CA ALA A 67 2.82 8.57 16.13
C ALA A 67 1.71 8.26 15.12
N LEU A 68 1.67 7.04 14.57
CA LEU A 68 0.63 6.63 13.62
C LEU A 68 -0.71 6.48 14.33
N ASP A 69 -0.70 5.88 15.52
CA ASP A 69 -1.86 5.74 16.40
C ASP A 69 -2.46 7.11 16.76
N GLU A 70 -1.61 8.07 17.14
CA GLU A 70 -2.04 9.45 17.42
C GLU A 70 -2.62 10.16 16.19
N GLU A 71 -2.04 9.94 15.00
CA GLU A 71 -2.58 10.50 13.75
C GLU A 71 -3.91 9.87 13.34
N LEU A 72 -4.13 8.59 13.64
CA LEU A 72 -5.42 7.91 13.41
C LEU A 72 -6.53 8.54 14.25
N CYS A 73 -6.25 8.84 15.52
CA CYS A 73 -7.22 9.47 16.42
C CYS A 73 -7.61 10.90 16.01
N LYS A 74 -6.79 11.59 15.21
CA LYS A 74 -7.05 12.97 14.77
C LYS A 74 -7.83 13.06 13.46
N LYS A 75 -7.99 11.96 12.71
CA LYS A 75 -8.69 11.98 11.43
C LYS A 75 -10.20 11.95 11.64
N ASP A 76 -10.79 13.12 11.82
CA ASP A 76 -12.25 13.32 11.90
C ASP A 76 -13.01 12.93 10.62
N CYS A 77 -12.30 12.73 9.51
CA CYS A 77 -12.89 12.40 8.20
C CYS A 77 -13.26 10.92 8.02
N LEU A 78 -12.93 10.05 8.98
CA LEU A 78 -13.25 8.62 8.93
C LEU A 78 -14.24 8.26 10.02
N ASP A 79 -15.39 7.73 9.63
CA ASP A 79 -16.33 7.15 10.58
C ASP A 79 -15.73 5.86 11.15
N LEU A 80 -15.34 5.88 12.42
CA LEU A 80 -14.70 4.75 13.09
C LEU A 80 -15.68 3.62 13.43
N GLU A 81 -16.98 3.93 13.48
CA GLU A 81 -18.05 2.98 13.79
C GLU A 81 -18.63 2.32 12.52
N GLU A 82 -18.17 2.73 11.33
CA GLU A 82 -18.52 2.09 10.06
C GLU A 82 -18.12 0.60 10.07
N VAL A 83 -19.07 -0.27 9.70
CA VAL A 83 -18.92 -1.73 9.77
C VAL A 83 -18.62 -2.31 8.40
N PHE A 84 -17.58 -3.13 8.32
CA PHE A 84 -17.16 -3.85 7.12
C PHE A 84 -17.39 -5.34 7.31
N GLU A 85 -18.22 -5.94 6.45
CA GLU A 85 -18.45 -7.40 6.41
C GLU A 85 -17.21 -8.13 5.87
N THR A 86 -16.60 -7.55 4.84
CA THR A 86 -15.34 -7.99 4.25
C THR A 86 -14.44 -6.79 4.04
N HIS A 87 -13.20 -6.86 4.50
CA HIS A 87 -12.23 -5.78 4.35
C HIS A 87 -10.80 -6.33 4.31
N PHE A 88 -9.93 -5.62 3.60
CA PHE A 88 -8.50 -5.90 3.57
C PHE A 88 -7.72 -4.63 3.90
N GLY A 89 -7.03 -4.64 5.04
CA GLY A 89 -6.15 -3.55 5.47
C GLY A 89 -4.70 -3.99 5.47
N ILE A 90 -3.80 -3.13 5.01
CA ILE A 90 -2.35 -3.37 5.00
C ILE A 90 -1.62 -2.32 5.83
N ALA A 91 -0.52 -2.71 6.46
CA ALA A 91 0.24 -1.90 7.38
C ALA A 91 1.76 -2.16 7.26
N HIS A 92 2.57 -1.12 7.42
CA HIS A 92 4.02 -1.21 7.30
C HIS A 92 4.76 -0.38 8.34
N THR A 93 5.87 -0.92 8.84
CA THR A 93 6.93 -0.15 9.52
C THR A 93 8.19 -0.16 8.68
N ARG A 94 8.79 1.01 8.52
CA ARG A 94 9.91 1.24 7.62
C ARG A 94 11.20 1.51 8.39
N TRP A 95 12.27 0.90 7.91
CA TRP A 95 13.65 1.29 8.13
C TRP A 95 14.16 1.90 6.82
N ALA A 96 14.49 3.19 6.80
CA ALA A 96 14.78 3.89 5.56
C ALA A 96 16.11 3.43 4.93
N THR A 97 16.08 3.06 3.65
CA THR A 97 17.27 2.71 2.83
C THR A 97 17.47 3.67 1.67
N HIS A 98 16.38 4.08 1.02
CA HIS A 98 16.34 5.11 -0.04
C HIS A 98 15.38 6.23 0.35
N GLY A 99 15.79 7.50 0.22
CA GLY A 99 14.98 8.65 0.60
C GLY A 99 14.85 8.81 2.13
N GLU A 100 14.80 10.06 2.58
CA GLU A 100 14.68 10.34 4.01
C GLU A 100 13.34 9.88 4.61
N PRO A 101 13.28 9.60 5.92
CA PRO A 101 12.02 9.31 6.59
C PRO A 101 11.05 10.50 6.50
N SER A 102 9.97 10.33 5.74
CA SER A 102 8.90 11.29 5.53
C SER A 102 7.58 10.55 5.23
N PRO A 103 6.40 11.18 5.41
CA PRO A 103 5.13 10.54 5.03
C PRO A 103 5.10 10.11 3.55
N VAL A 104 5.71 10.88 2.65
CA VAL A 104 5.77 10.58 1.21
C VAL A 104 6.59 9.32 0.94
N ASN A 105 7.76 9.18 1.57
CA ASN A 105 8.63 8.01 1.44
C ASN A 105 8.20 6.83 2.31
N SER A 106 7.19 7.00 3.16
CA SER A 106 6.63 5.92 3.95
C SER A 106 5.73 5.05 3.10
N HIS A 107 5.73 3.76 3.40
CA HIS A 107 4.77 2.84 2.85
C HIS A 107 3.43 3.01 3.58
N PRO A 108 2.29 2.67 2.97
CA PRO A 108 2.14 2.13 1.61
C PRO A 108 2.38 3.15 0.48
N HIS A 109 2.87 2.67 -0.66
CA HIS A 109 3.03 3.43 -1.90
C HIS A 109 1.85 3.21 -2.83
N ARG A 110 1.50 4.21 -3.63
CA ARG A 110 0.30 4.24 -4.49
C ARG A 110 0.63 4.34 -5.98
N SER A 111 -0.26 3.89 -6.84
CA SER A 111 -0.16 4.00 -8.30
C SER A 111 -0.46 5.41 -8.81
N ASP A 112 -1.40 6.12 -8.21
CA ASP A 112 -1.90 7.40 -8.69
C ASP A 112 -2.51 8.19 -7.51
N LYS A 113 -3.09 9.36 -7.80
CA LYS A 113 -3.70 10.21 -6.77
C LYS A 113 -4.97 9.63 -6.16
N ASN A 114 -5.61 8.68 -6.84
CA ASN A 114 -6.84 8.00 -6.43
C ASN A 114 -6.56 6.70 -5.66
N ASN A 115 -5.28 6.33 -5.54
CA ASN A 115 -4.84 5.12 -4.85
C ASN A 115 -5.40 3.83 -5.48
N GLU A 116 -5.53 3.74 -6.81
CA GLU A 116 -6.12 2.55 -7.47
C GLU A 116 -5.43 1.24 -7.07
N PHE A 117 -4.09 1.27 -6.99
CA PHE A 117 -3.26 0.20 -6.46
C PHE A 117 -2.33 0.73 -5.39
N VAL A 118 -2.26 0.02 -4.26
CA VAL A 118 -1.45 0.38 -3.11
C VAL A 118 -0.59 -0.81 -2.70
N VAL A 119 0.68 -0.57 -2.40
CA VAL A 119 1.69 -1.59 -2.15
C VAL A 119 2.50 -1.32 -0.89
N ILE A 120 2.77 -2.38 -0.12
CA ILE A 120 3.85 -2.41 0.87
C ILE A 120 4.91 -3.43 0.44
N HIS A 121 6.17 -3.11 0.69
CA HIS A 121 7.32 -3.88 0.25
C HIS A 121 8.40 -3.97 1.34
N ASN A 122 8.98 -5.16 1.49
CA ASN A 122 10.25 -5.36 2.17
C ASN A 122 11.25 -5.91 1.16
N GLY A 123 12.40 -5.25 1.04
CA GLY A 123 13.44 -5.62 0.07
C GLY A 123 14.07 -4.40 -0.56
N ILE A 124 14.89 -4.64 -1.59
CA ILE A 124 15.47 -3.59 -2.43
C ILE A 124 15.25 -3.99 -3.89
N ILE A 125 14.60 -3.13 -4.67
CA ILE A 125 14.47 -3.28 -6.12
C ILE A 125 15.68 -2.61 -6.78
N THR A 126 16.58 -3.39 -7.36
CA THR A 126 17.86 -2.87 -7.88
C THR A 126 17.74 -2.18 -9.23
N ASN A 127 16.78 -2.60 -10.06
CA ASN A 127 16.51 -2.00 -11.37
C ASN A 127 15.46 -0.87 -11.32
N TYR A 128 15.11 -0.34 -10.13
CA TYR A 128 14.05 0.68 -9.99
C TYR A 128 14.32 1.94 -10.83
N LYS A 129 15.57 2.33 -11.04
CA LYS A 129 15.91 3.52 -11.87
C LYS A 129 15.51 3.34 -13.32
N GLU A 130 15.70 2.14 -13.86
CA GLU A 130 15.32 1.79 -15.24
C GLU A 130 13.79 1.77 -15.37
N LEU A 131 13.12 1.10 -14.43
CA LEU A 131 11.65 1.05 -14.36
C LEU A 131 11.04 2.45 -14.20
N LYS A 132 11.59 3.28 -13.31
CA LYS A 132 11.15 4.68 -13.10
C LYS A 132 11.28 5.49 -14.39
N LYS A 133 12.43 5.40 -15.08
CA LYS A 133 12.64 6.08 -16.37
C LYS A 133 11.63 5.63 -17.42
N TYR A 134 11.40 4.32 -17.53
CA TYR A 134 10.42 3.75 -18.46
C TYR A 134 9.00 4.24 -18.16
N LEU A 135 8.52 4.10 -16.92
CA LEU A 135 7.17 4.50 -16.52
C LEU A 135 6.97 6.01 -16.65
N SER A 136 7.97 6.83 -16.31
CA SER A 136 7.91 8.28 -16.54
C SER A 136 7.81 8.62 -18.03
N SER A 137 8.48 7.89 -18.92
CA SER A 137 8.31 8.05 -20.39
C SER A 137 6.92 7.64 -20.89
N LYS A 138 6.17 6.87 -20.10
CA LYS A 138 4.77 6.49 -20.33
C LYS A 138 3.77 7.45 -19.66
N GLY A 139 4.25 8.55 -19.04
CA GLY A 139 3.40 9.57 -18.43
C GLY A 139 3.08 9.33 -16.94
N TYR A 140 3.71 8.36 -16.29
CA TYR A 140 3.51 8.12 -14.85
C TYR A 140 4.38 9.08 -14.02
N GLU A 141 3.73 9.87 -13.18
CA GLU A 141 4.38 10.78 -12.24
C GLU A 141 4.79 10.06 -10.95
N PHE A 142 5.99 10.33 -10.45
CA PHE A 142 6.50 9.78 -9.19
C PHE A 142 6.54 10.86 -8.12
N GLU A 143 6.09 10.55 -6.92
CA GLU A 143 6.07 11.50 -5.79
C GLU A 143 7.17 11.23 -4.76
N SER A 144 7.76 10.03 -4.75
CA SER A 144 8.74 9.60 -3.75
C SER A 144 10.11 9.28 -4.36
N GLU A 145 11.09 9.15 -3.47
CA GLU A 145 12.47 8.77 -3.79
C GLU A 145 12.73 7.28 -3.57
N THR A 146 11.70 6.52 -3.22
CA THR A 146 11.85 5.10 -2.89
C THR A 146 11.89 4.25 -4.15
N ASP A 147 12.60 3.14 -4.04
CA ASP A 147 12.59 2.07 -5.04
C ASP A 147 11.21 1.40 -5.15
N THR A 148 10.44 1.40 -4.06
CA THR A 148 9.15 0.70 -3.96
C THR A 148 8.06 1.33 -4.83
N GLU A 149 8.06 2.65 -5.05
CA GLU A 149 6.99 3.31 -5.81
C GLU A 149 6.87 2.81 -7.25
N VAL A 150 7.93 2.26 -7.84
CA VAL A 150 7.85 1.67 -9.19
C VAL A 150 6.89 0.49 -9.25
N ILE A 151 6.65 -0.21 -8.13
CA ILE A 151 5.83 -1.42 -8.09
C ILE A 151 4.35 -1.11 -8.33
N PRO A 152 3.65 -0.27 -7.54
CA PRO A 152 2.25 0.05 -7.80
C PRO A 152 2.06 0.80 -9.13
N LYS A 153 3.04 1.59 -9.55
CA LYS A 153 3.04 2.25 -10.86
C LYS A 153 3.10 1.24 -12.01
N LEU A 154 3.92 0.19 -11.87
CA LEU A 154 4.01 -0.88 -12.85
C LEU A 154 2.75 -1.76 -12.87
N ILE A 155 2.14 -2.04 -11.71
CA ILE A 155 0.85 -2.75 -11.63
C ILE A 155 -0.20 -1.98 -12.44
N LYS A 156 -0.32 -0.67 -12.21
CA LYS A 156 -1.24 0.17 -12.97
C LYS A 156 -0.93 0.20 -14.46
N TYR A 157 0.35 0.32 -14.84
CA TYR A 157 0.76 0.27 -16.24
C TYR A 157 0.27 -1.01 -16.94
N LEU A 158 0.49 -2.17 -16.33
CA LEU A 158 0.04 -3.45 -16.88
C LEU A 158 -1.49 -3.56 -16.91
N TYR A 159 -2.16 -3.06 -15.88
CA TYR A 159 -3.62 -3.02 -15.84
C TYR A 159 -4.17 -2.15 -16.98
N ASP A 160 -3.67 -0.93 -17.15
CA ASP A 160 -4.12 0.02 -18.17
C ASP A 160 -3.84 -0.47 -19.62
N HIS A 161 -2.85 -1.36 -19.80
CA HIS A 161 -2.44 -1.91 -21.10
C HIS A 161 -2.77 -3.40 -21.27
N ARG A 162 -3.71 -3.93 -20.46
CA ARG A 162 -4.11 -5.33 -20.56
C ARG A 162 -4.82 -5.64 -21.88
N GLU A 163 -4.58 -6.83 -22.41
CA GLU A 163 -5.34 -7.35 -23.54
C GLU A 163 -6.61 -8.05 -23.02
N GLY A 164 -7.78 -7.57 -23.44
CA GLY A 164 -9.08 -8.08 -23.01
C GLY A 164 -9.69 -7.31 -21.83
N GLU A 165 -10.96 -7.62 -21.54
CA GLU A 165 -11.71 -6.90 -20.50
C GLU A 165 -11.25 -7.30 -19.09
N TYR A 166 -10.86 -8.57 -18.90
CA TYR A 166 -10.55 -9.16 -17.60
C TYR A 166 -9.09 -9.61 -17.49
N VAL A 167 -8.42 -9.21 -16.40
CA VAL A 167 -7.13 -9.75 -15.99
C VAL A 167 -7.17 -9.99 -14.48
N SER A 168 -6.78 -11.18 -14.03
CA SER A 168 -6.77 -11.48 -12.61
C SER A 168 -5.67 -10.69 -11.88
N PHE A 169 -5.93 -10.32 -10.63
CA PHE A 169 -4.94 -9.63 -9.80
C PHE A 169 -3.64 -10.43 -9.65
N SER A 170 -3.72 -11.76 -9.52
CA SER A 170 -2.54 -12.63 -9.46
C SER A 170 -1.71 -12.54 -10.74
N THR A 171 -2.35 -12.52 -11.91
CA THR A 171 -1.65 -12.37 -13.20
C THR A 171 -0.92 -11.03 -13.31
N LEU A 172 -1.55 -9.93 -12.87
CA LEU A 172 -0.89 -8.63 -12.83
C LEU A 172 0.35 -8.65 -11.94
N VAL A 173 0.22 -9.21 -10.73
CA VAL A 173 1.31 -9.30 -9.76
C VAL A 173 2.44 -10.20 -10.28
N GLU A 174 2.11 -11.32 -10.92
CA GLU A 174 3.09 -12.22 -11.56
C GLU A 174 3.89 -11.49 -12.64
N HIS A 175 3.21 -10.78 -13.54
CA HIS A 175 3.88 -9.98 -14.58
C HIS A 175 4.74 -8.87 -13.99
N VAL A 176 4.31 -8.22 -12.91
CA VAL A 176 5.14 -7.22 -12.20
C VAL A 176 6.39 -7.87 -11.65
N ILE A 177 6.27 -8.98 -10.92
CA ILE A 177 7.42 -9.66 -10.29
C ILE A 177 8.46 -10.08 -11.33
N GLN A 178 8.03 -10.52 -12.52
CA GLN A 178 8.94 -10.86 -13.63
C GLN A 178 9.82 -9.69 -14.11
N GLN A 179 9.38 -8.44 -13.89
CA GLN A 179 10.14 -7.23 -14.26
C GLN A 179 11.05 -6.71 -13.12
N LEU A 180 10.88 -7.21 -11.88
CA LEU A 180 11.64 -6.73 -10.72
C LEU A 180 12.94 -7.53 -10.56
N VAL A 181 14.05 -6.82 -10.35
CA VAL A 181 15.34 -7.44 -10.02
C VAL A 181 15.67 -7.19 -8.55
N SER A 182 15.68 -8.26 -7.75
CA SER A 182 16.10 -8.20 -6.35
C SER A 182 17.62 -8.14 -6.21
N GLY A 183 18.10 -7.44 -5.18
CA GLY A 183 19.53 -7.44 -4.83
C GLY A 183 20.03 -8.81 -4.38
N LYS A 184 21.18 -9.25 -4.91
CA LYS A 184 21.84 -10.49 -4.45
C LYS A 184 22.04 -10.43 -2.93
N GLY A 185 21.54 -11.44 -2.21
CA GLY A 185 21.68 -11.57 -0.76
C GLY A 185 20.55 -10.95 0.08
N PHE A 186 19.57 -10.28 -0.53
CA PHE A 186 18.33 -9.89 0.15
C PHE A 186 17.25 -10.93 -0.12
N TRP A 187 17.01 -11.73 0.91
CA TRP A 187 16.05 -12.83 0.91
C TRP A 187 14.63 -12.24 1.04
N GLU A 188 13.78 -12.56 0.06
CA GLU A 188 12.33 -12.31 -0.02
C GLU A 188 11.88 -10.86 -0.26
N ILE A 189 11.46 -10.58 -1.51
CA ILE A 189 10.51 -9.50 -1.80
C ILE A 189 9.18 -9.95 -1.19
N GLN A 190 8.78 -9.30 -0.10
CA GLN A 190 7.43 -9.47 0.46
C GLN A 190 6.57 -8.33 -0.06
N LEU A 191 5.63 -8.66 -0.95
CA LEU A 191 4.76 -7.70 -1.61
C LEU A 191 3.32 -7.96 -1.20
N TRP A 192 2.67 -6.94 -0.66
CA TRP A 192 1.23 -6.97 -0.43
C TRP A 192 0.63 -5.80 -1.17
N ALA A 193 -0.37 -6.09 -1.98
CA ALA A 193 -1.02 -5.10 -2.82
C ALA A 193 -2.52 -5.10 -2.52
N LEU A 194 -3.09 -3.90 -2.44
CA LEU A 194 -4.51 -3.64 -2.28
C LEU A 194 -4.95 -2.90 -3.54
N ALA A 195 -5.98 -3.42 -4.21
CA ALA A 195 -6.64 -2.75 -5.31
C ALA A 195 -7.96 -2.15 -4.81
N SER A 196 -8.39 -1.02 -5.37
CA SER A 196 -9.71 -0.46 -5.09
C SER A 196 -10.81 -1.47 -5.45
N GLU A 197 -12.01 -1.34 -4.88
CA GLU A 197 -13.09 -2.31 -5.12
C GLU A 197 -13.53 -2.38 -6.58
N THR A 198 -13.53 -1.25 -7.30
CA THR A 198 -13.75 -1.19 -8.75
C THR A 198 -12.80 -2.11 -9.52
N GLN A 199 -11.57 -2.25 -9.01
CA GLN A 199 -10.52 -3.10 -9.59
C GLN A 199 -10.58 -4.55 -9.10
N ARG A 200 -11.29 -4.83 -7.99
CA ARG A 200 -11.49 -6.18 -7.44
C ARG A 200 -12.70 -6.91 -8.06
N ASN A 201 -13.70 -6.15 -8.49
CA ASN A 201 -14.98 -6.67 -9.01
C ASN A 201 -15.07 -6.72 -10.54
N GLY A 202 -14.08 -6.15 -11.25
CA GLY A 202 -13.97 -6.20 -12.71
C GLY A 202 -13.24 -7.45 -13.16
#